data_AF-A0A2J5PL45-F1
#
_entry.id   AF-A0A2J5PL45-F1
#
_cell.length_a   1.000
_cell.length_b   1.000
_cell.length_c   1.000
_cell.angle_alpha   90.00
_cell.angle_beta   90.00
_cell.angle_gamma   90.00
#
_symmetry.space_group_name_H-M   'P 1'
#
loop_
_entity.id
_entity.type
_entity.pdbx_description
1 polymer ?
#
loop_
_entity_poly.entity_id
_entity_poly.type
_entity_poly.pdbx_seq_one_letter_code
_entity_poly.pdbx_strand_id
1 'polypeptide(L)'
;RYMPESMDIVHYVDKLDGKPLLTGPRNPAVETWLRKVNGYANRLLIPRFAKSAFDEFATPEARAYFVKKKEAAIGSFADHLAHSPGLVKNISDDLRALDKLIVQPNAVNGELSEDDIQLFPLLRNLTLVAGVNWPSRVAAYRDNMAKQTQINLLSSMAI
;
A
#
# COMPACT_ATOMS: atom_id res chain seq x y z
N ARG A 1 -18.80 12.69 -18.63
CA ARG A 1 -17.42 13.23 -18.52
C ARG A 1 -16.65 12.25 -17.64
N TYR A 2 -15.45 11.83 -18.03
CA TYR A 2 -14.59 10.94 -17.23
C TYR A 2 -13.56 11.78 -16.48
N MET A 3 -13.21 11.39 -15.24
CA MET A 3 -12.22 12.07 -14.40
C MET A 3 -11.05 11.11 -14.12
N PRO A 4 -9.86 11.36 -14.69
CA PRO A 4 -8.63 10.66 -14.29
C PRO A 4 -8.04 11.29 -13.01
N GLU A 5 -6.88 10.79 -12.57
CA GLU A 5 -6.14 11.19 -11.36
C GLU A 5 -6.78 10.81 -10.02
N SER A 6 -6.03 10.06 -9.23
CA SER A 6 -6.53 9.48 -7.97
C SER A 6 -6.95 10.54 -6.95
N MET A 7 -6.14 11.57 -6.74
CA MET A 7 -6.45 12.61 -5.74
C MET A 7 -7.56 13.55 -6.20
N ASP A 8 -7.69 13.81 -7.52
CA ASP A 8 -8.82 14.58 -8.05
C ASP A 8 -10.14 13.85 -7.77
N ILE A 9 -10.19 12.53 -7.99
CA ILE A 9 -11.36 11.69 -7.65
C ILE A 9 -11.63 11.74 -6.14
N VAL A 10 -10.60 11.57 -5.31
CA VAL A 10 -10.74 11.60 -3.85
C VAL A 10 -11.34 12.94 -3.39
N HIS A 11 -10.77 14.07 -3.81
CA HIS A 11 -11.25 15.40 -3.43
C HIS A 11 -12.64 15.70 -3.99
N TYR A 12 -12.94 15.22 -5.21
CA TYR A 12 -14.26 15.39 -5.81
C TYR A 12 -15.33 14.66 -5.01
N VAL A 13 -15.10 13.39 -4.68
CA VAL A 13 -16.05 12.55 -3.93
C VAL A 13 -16.22 13.08 -2.50
N ASP A 14 -15.13 13.41 -1.81
CA ASP A 14 -15.15 13.89 -0.42
C ASP A 14 -15.92 15.23 -0.27
N LYS A 15 -15.98 16.04 -1.33
CA LYS A 15 -16.69 17.34 -1.31
C LYS A 15 -18.13 17.26 -1.80
N LEU A 16 -18.59 16.12 -2.31
CA LEU A 16 -19.84 16.02 -3.08
C LEU A 16 -21.09 16.35 -2.24
N ASP A 17 -21.09 16.04 -0.96
CA ASP A 17 -22.19 16.32 -0.02
C ASP A 17 -21.99 17.59 0.83
N GLY A 18 -20.88 18.30 0.60
CA GLY A 18 -20.48 19.50 1.35
C GLY A 18 -19.96 19.22 2.78
N LYS A 19 -19.67 17.97 3.14
CA LYS A 19 -19.19 17.55 4.47
C LYS A 19 -17.92 16.69 4.35
N PRO A 20 -16.78 17.29 3.96
CA PRO A 20 -15.54 16.55 3.76
C PRO A 20 -15.10 15.81 5.03
N LEU A 21 -14.58 14.61 4.85
CA LEU A 21 -14.00 13.78 5.91
C LEU A 21 -12.49 13.97 6.00
N LEU A 22 -11.81 14.41 4.93
CA LEU A 22 -10.36 14.63 4.90
C LEU A 22 -10.00 16.02 5.45
N THR A 23 -10.26 16.23 6.74
CA THR A 23 -10.08 17.51 7.44
C THR A 23 -8.83 17.58 8.32
N GLY A 24 -8.24 16.44 8.64
CA GLY A 24 -7.09 16.32 9.52
C GLY A 24 -5.77 16.83 8.91
N PRO A 25 -4.81 17.24 9.75
CA PRO A 25 -3.51 17.69 9.28
C PRO A 25 -2.68 16.52 8.73
N ARG A 26 -1.79 16.84 7.79
CA ARG A 26 -0.74 15.92 7.34
C ARG A 26 0.47 15.98 8.24
N ASN A 27 1.24 14.89 8.28
CA ASN A 27 2.43 14.73 9.08
C ASN A 27 3.66 14.53 8.18
N PRO A 28 4.62 15.47 8.15
CA PRO A 28 5.84 15.34 7.35
C PRO A 28 6.66 14.07 7.62
N ALA A 29 6.55 13.49 8.82
CA ALA A 29 7.22 12.23 9.15
C ALA A 29 6.57 11.03 8.43
N VAL A 30 5.24 11.03 8.26
CA VAL A 30 4.53 10.00 7.48
C VAL A 30 4.87 10.11 6.01
N GLU A 31 4.92 11.33 5.46
CA GLU A 31 5.36 11.55 4.08
C GLU A 31 6.80 11.07 3.85
N THR A 32 7.71 11.40 4.78
CA THR A 32 9.11 10.96 4.72
C THR A 32 9.22 9.44 4.77
N TRP A 33 8.44 8.79 5.63
CA TRP A 33 8.36 7.34 5.72
C TRP A 33 7.85 6.72 4.41
N LEU A 34 6.76 7.25 3.85
CA LEU A 34 6.19 6.81 2.58
C LEU A 34 7.20 6.93 1.44
N ARG A 35 7.90 8.07 1.34
CA ARG A 35 8.93 8.30 0.32
C ARG A 35 10.04 7.27 0.40
N LYS A 36 10.52 6.97 1.61
CA LYS A 36 11.53 5.94 1.85
C LYS A 36 11.04 4.56 1.39
N VAL A 37 9.87 4.13 1.87
CA VAL A 37 9.35 2.79 1.62
C VAL A 37 8.96 2.59 0.15
N ASN A 38 8.33 3.58 -0.48
CA ASN A 38 7.99 3.53 -1.90
C ASN A 38 9.24 3.42 -2.80
N GLY A 39 10.41 3.86 -2.33
CA GLY A 39 11.68 3.69 -3.03
C GLY A 39 12.12 2.23 -3.22
N TYR A 40 11.62 1.29 -2.41
CA TYR A 40 11.99 -0.11 -2.52
C TYR A 40 10.83 -1.12 -2.47
N ALA A 41 9.65 -0.76 -1.97
CA ALA A 41 8.52 -1.69 -1.77
C ALA A 41 8.13 -2.42 -3.06
N ASN A 42 8.26 -1.77 -4.22
CA ASN A 42 7.97 -2.39 -5.51
C ASN A 42 8.85 -3.60 -5.85
N ARG A 43 10.04 -3.72 -5.24
CA ARG A 43 10.88 -4.92 -5.35
C ARG A 43 10.24 -6.13 -4.66
N LEU A 44 9.44 -5.91 -3.61
CA LEU A 44 8.62 -6.96 -3.00
C LEU A 44 7.30 -7.17 -3.74
N LEU A 45 6.61 -6.08 -4.06
CA LEU A 45 5.22 -6.10 -4.51
C LEU A 45 5.05 -6.54 -5.96
N ILE A 46 5.82 -5.98 -6.89
CA ILE A 46 5.59 -6.18 -8.33
C ILE A 46 5.80 -7.65 -8.75
N PRO A 47 6.88 -8.35 -8.34
CA PRO A 47 7.03 -9.78 -8.62
C PRO A 47 5.87 -10.63 -8.08
N ARG A 48 5.27 -10.22 -6.95
CA ARG A 48 4.14 -10.92 -6.33
C ARG A 48 2.83 -10.61 -7.02
N PHE A 49 2.58 -9.37 -7.44
CA PHE A 49 1.43 -9.01 -8.28
C PHE A 49 1.37 -9.86 -9.54
N ALA A 50 2.51 -10.04 -10.22
CA ALA A 50 2.62 -10.86 -11.42
C ALA A 50 2.29 -12.35 -11.19
N LYS A 51 2.34 -12.83 -9.94
CA LYS A 51 2.03 -14.22 -9.56
C LYS A 51 0.67 -14.37 -8.87
N SER A 52 -0.04 -13.27 -8.63
CA SER A 52 -1.31 -13.27 -7.88
C SER A 52 -2.53 -13.28 -8.81
N ALA A 53 -3.67 -13.68 -8.25
CA ALA A 53 -4.95 -13.79 -8.96
C ALA A 53 -5.71 -12.45 -8.94
N PHE A 54 -5.15 -11.43 -9.58
CA PHE A 54 -5.85 -10.18 -9.85
C PHE A 54 -6.54 -10.23 -11.22
N ASP A 55 -7.75 -9.67 -11.31
CA ASP A 55 -8.59 -9.72 -12.51
C ASP A 55 -7.93 -9.06 -13.73
N GLU A 56 -7.15 -7.99 -13.51
CA GLU A 56 -6.35 -7.35 -14.56
C GLU A 56 -5.29 -8.28 -15.18
N PHE A 57 -5.01 -9.43 -14.57
CA PHE A 57 -4.09 -10.47 -15.04
C PHE A 57 -4.80 -11.81 -15.30
N ALA A 58 -6.13 -11.82 -15.46
CA ALA A 58 -6.90 -13.03 -15.72
C ALA A 58 -6.49 -13.72 -17.04
N THR A 59 -6.16 -12.93 -18.08
CA THR A 59 -5.65 -13.47 -19.34
C THR A 59 -4.13 -13.65 -19.29
N PRO A 60 -3.56 -14.74 -19.85
CA PRO A 60 -2.12 -14.92 -19.97
C PRO A 60 -1.40 -13.74 -20.63
N GLU A 61 -2.01 -13.11 -21.62
CA GLU A 61 -1.45 -11.98 -22.38
C GLU A 61 -1.30 -10.73 -21.51
N ALA A 62 -2.32 -10.38 -20.72
CA ALA A 62 -2.25 -9.26 -19.79
C ALA A 62 -1.17 -9.48 -18.71
N ARG A 63 -1.06 -10.71 -18.20
CA ARG A 63 0.00 -11.08 -17.25
C ARG A 63 1.38 -10.99 -17.88
N ALA A 64 1.55 -11.53 -19.09
CA ALA A 64 2.82 -11.47 -19.82
C ALA A 64 3.22 -10.01 -20.15
N TYR A 65 2.26 -9.16 -20.52
CA TYR A 65 2.49 -7.74 -20.73
C TYR A 65 2.97 -7.05 -19.45
N PHE A 66 2.32 -7.32 -18.31
CA PHE A 66 2.73 -6.78 -17.02
C PHE A 66 4.16 -7.21 -16.65
N VAL A 67 4.46 -8.52 -16.72
CA VAL A 67 5.80 -9.08 -16.44
C VAL A 67 6.85 -8.40 -17.31
N LYS A 68 6.68 -8.43 -18.64
CA LYS A 68 7.64 -7.85 -19.59
C LYS A 68 7.90 -6.37 -19.32
N LYS A 69 6.83 -5.59 -19.14
CA LYS A 69 6.93 -4.14 -18.90
C LYS A 69 7.65 -3.84 -17.58
N LYS A 70 7.35 -4.60 -16.54
CA LYS A 70 7.85 -4.34 -15.20
C LYS A 70 9.26 -4.88 -14.98
N GLU A 71 9.63 -6.03 -15.53
CA GLU A 71 11.02 -6.50 -15.50
C GLU A 71 11.96 -5.55 -16.24
N ALA A 72 11.51 -4.95 -17.34
CA ALA A 72 12.25 -3.89 -18.01
C ALA A 72 12.44 -2.62 -17.15
N ALA A 73 11.53 -2.36 -16.21
CA ALA A 73 11.54 -1.15 -15.38
C ALA A 73 12.26 -1.35 -14.03
N ILE A 74 12.13 -2.51 -13.39
CA ILE A 74 12.67 -2.76 -12.05
C ILE A 74 13.73 -3.86 -12.02
N GLY A 75 14.01 -4.55 -13.14
CA GLY A 75 14.91 -5.69 -13.21
C GLY A 75 14.21 -7.03 -12.96
N SER A 76 15.00 -8.11 -12.95
CA SER A 76 14.57 -9.50 -12.83
C SER A 76 13.67 -9.74 -11.62
N PHE A 77 12.48 -10.30 -11.84
CA PHE A 77 11.59 -10.69 -10.76
C PHE A 77 12.19 -11.82 -9.92
N ALA A 78 12.91 -12.75 -10.55
CA ALA A 78 13.57 -13.85 -9.83
C ALA A 78 14.61 -13.32 -8.83
N ASP A 79 15.40 -12.32 -9.23
CA ASP A 79 16.41 -11.73 -8.36
C ASP A 79 15.76 -11.02 -7.18
N HIS A 80 14.72 -10.22 -7.42
CA HIS A 80 13.99 -9.55 -6.34
C HIS A 80 13.37 -10.54 -5.35
N LEU A 81 12.81 -11.64 -5.86
CA LEU A 81 12.25 -12.70 -5.01
C LEU A 81 13.33 -13.39 -4.18
N ALA A 82 14.52 -13.66 -4.75
CA ALA A 82 15.65 -14.21 -4.02
C ALA A 82 16.14 -13.28 -2.89
N HIS A 83 16.04 -11.96 -3.08
CA HIS A 83 16.37 -10.97 -2.06
C HIS A 83 15.22 -10.68 -1.06
N SER A 84 14.09 -11.41 -1.15
CA SER A 84 12.93 -11.19 -0.27
C SER A 84 13.28 -11.19 1.22
N PRO A 85 14.12 -12.09 1.77
CA PRO A 85 14.41 -12.10 3.21
C PRO A 85 14.96 -10.75 3.72
N GLY A 86 15.89 -10.15 2.98
CA GLY A 86 16.47 -8.85 3.33
C GLY A 86 15.46 -7.71 3.17
N LEU A 87 14.68 -7.71 2.10
CA LEU A 87 13.64 -6.70 1.86
C LEU A 87 12.49 -6.79 2.89
N VAL A 88 12.09 -8.00 3.28
CA VAL A 88 11.09 -8.27 4.33
C VAL A 88 11.61 -7.79 5.69
N LYS A 89 12.88 -8.00 6.00
CA LYS A 89 13.51 -7.43 7.20
C LYS A 89 13.44 -5.90 7.17
N ASN A 90 13.80 -5.27 6.05
CA ASN A 90 13.78 -3.81 5.92
C ASN A 90 12.38 -3.23 6.13
N ILE A 91 11.35 -3.80 5.48
CA ILE A 91 9.98 -3.31 5.68
C ILE A 91 9.49 -3.56 7.10
N SER A 92 9.84 -4.68 7.71
CA SER A 92 9.51 -4.95 9.12
C SER A 92 10.18 -3.95 10.08
N ASP A 93 11.42 -3.55 9.81
CA ASP A 93 12.13 -2.50 10.55
C ASP A 93 11.43 -1.14 10.35
N ASP A 94 11.05 -0.80 9.12
CA ASP A 94 10.35 0.45 8.81
C ASP A 94 8.94 0.50 9.42
N LEU A 95 8.21 -0.62 9.45
CA LEU A 95 6.91 -0.70 10.12
C LEU A 95 7.03 -0.45 11.63
N ARG A 96 8.14 -0.82 12.29
CA ARG A 96 8.37 -0.47 13.70
C ARG A 96 8.57 1.04 13.90
N ALA A 97 9.10 1.75 12.89
CA ALA A 97 9.16 3.21 12.93
C ALA A 97 7.75 3.81 12.72
N LEU A 98 6.98 3.28 11.77
CA LEU A 98 5.60 3.71 11.50
C LEU A 98 4.67 3.48 12.70
N ASP A 99 4.83 2.38 13.44
CA ASP A 99 4.02 2.05 14.62
C ASP A 99 3.98 3.21 15.63
N LYS A 100 5.10 3.93 15.78
CA LYS A 100 5.22 5.09 16.67
C LYS A 100 4.55 6.36 16.14
N LEU A 101 4.30 6.43 14.83
CA LEU A 101 3.67 7.57 14.16
C LEU A 101 2.14 7.43 14.11
N ILE A 102 1.61 6.22 14.17
CA ILE A 102 0.16 5.98 14.17
C ILE A 102 -0.44 6.43 15.50
N VAL A 103 -1.26 7.47 15.44
CA VAL A 103 -2.00 8.02 16.58
C VAL A 103 -3.16 7.10 16.96
N GLN A 104 -3.99 6.70 15.99
CA GLN A 104 -5.14 5.81 16.24
C GLN A 104 -5.49 4.92 15.03
N PRO A 105 -6.19 3.79 15.22
CA PRO A 105 -6.47 2.83 14.14
C PRO A 105 -7.35 3.36 13.00
N ASN A 106 -8.13 4.41 13.23
CA ASN A 106 -9.05 5.00 12.24
C ASN A 106 -8.51 6.27 11.57
N ALA A 107 -7.34 6.77 11.97
CA ALA A 107 -6.66 7.90 11.36
C ALA A 107 -5.20 7.95 11.82
N VAL A 108 -4.25 7.93 10.89
CA VAL A 108 -2.82 7.91 11.19
C VAL A 108 -2.40 9.11 12.04
N ASN A 109 -3.00 10.27 11.80
CA ASN A 109 -2.71 11.54 12.50
C ASN A 109 -3.75 11.92 13.57
N GLY A 110 -4.71 11.05 13.90
CA GLY A 110 -5.78 11.32 14.88
C GLY A 110 -7.07 11.86 14.27
N GLU A 111 -7.00 12.42 13.07
CA GLU A 111 -8.14 12.85 12.25
C GLU A 111 -7.87 12.44 10.80
N LEU A 112 -8.90 12.04 10.06
CA LEU A 112 -8.73 11.54 8.69
C LEU A 112 -8.10 12.62 7.81
N SER A 113 -7.06 12.25 7.09
CA SER A 113 -6.26 13.15 6.27
C SER A 113 -5.83 12.48 4.97
N GLU A 114 -5.23 13.25 4.06
CA GLU A 114 -4.64 12.67 2.85
C GLU A 114 -3.55 11.65 3.14
N ASP A 115 -2.89 11.71 4.30
CA ASP A 115 -1.89 10.71 4.67
C ASP A 115 -2.52 9.31 4.81
N ASP A 116 -3.79 9.20 5.22
CA ASP A 116 -4.50 7.92 5.28
C ASP A 116 -4.75 7.35 3.87
N ILE A 117 -5.08 8.24 2.92
CA ILE A 117 -5.27 7.92 1.49
C ILE A 117 -3.95 7.45 0.85
N GLN A 118 -2.82 8.01 1.25
CA GLN A 118 -1.50 7.61 0.73
C GLN A 118 -0.97 6.35 1.42
N LEU A 119 -1.18 6.20 2.74
CA LEU A 119 -0.60 5.13 3.54
C LEU A 119 -1.32 3.80 3.36
N PHE A 120 -2.66 3.81 3.40
CA PHE A 120 -3.43 2.57 3.42
C PHE A 120 -3.22 1.69 2.17
N PRO A 121 -3.18 2.20 0.93
CA PRO A 121 -2.93 1.38 -0.25
C PRO A 121 -1.60 0.62 -0.20
N LEU A 122 -0.55 1.26 0.34
CA LEU A 122 0.75 0.61 0.52
C LEU A 122 0.67 -0.52 1.55
N LEU A 123 0.08 -0.26 2.73
CA LEU A 123 -0.06 -1.29 3.77
C LEU A 123 -0.95 -2.45 3.30
N ARG A 124 -2.04 -2.16 2.60
CA ARG A 124 -2.90 -3.16 1.96
C ARG A 124 -2.09 -4.04 1.03
N ASN A 125 -1.31 -3.45 0.12
CA ASN A 125 -0.52 -4.22 -0.83
C ASN A 125 0.59 -5.06 -0.16
N LEU A 126 1.20 -4.54 0.92
CA LEU A 126 2.19 -5.27 1.71
C LEU A 126 1.61 -6.53 2.38
N THR A 127 0.29 -6.66 2.55
CA THR A 127 -0.30 -7.92 3.04
C THR A 127 -0.15 -9.09 2.08
N LEU A 128 0.23 -8.84 0.83
CA LEU A 128 0.58 -9.89 -0.14
C LEU A 128 1.98 -10.48 0.11
N VAL A 129 2.80 -9.84 0.94
CA VAL A 129 4.17 -10.26 1.22
C VAL A 129 4.18 -11.14 2.46
N ALA A 130 4.37 -12.45 2.28
CA ALA A 130 4.51 -13.36 3.41
C ALA A 130 5.77 -13.05 4.22
N GLY A 131 5.71 -13.22 5.55
CA GLY A 131 6.84 -13.04 6.46
C GLY A 131 7.07 -11.62 6.98
N VAL A 132 6.30 -10.62 6.54
CA VAL A 132 6.34 -9.27 7.13
C VAL A 132 5.90 -9.34 8.59
N ASN A 133 6.71 -8.78 9.49
CA ASN A 133 6.34 -8.62 10.89
C ASN A 133 5.55 -7.31 11.05
N TRP A 134 4.32 -7.42 11.53
CA TRP A 134 3.38 -6.31 11.69
C TRP A 134 3.29 -5.87 13.15
N PRO A 135 3.82 -4.70 13.52
CA PRO A 135 3.60 -4.11 14.84
C PRO A 135 2.11 -3.89 15.11
N SER A 136 1.72 -3.88 16.38
CA SER A 136 0.31 -3.93 16.79
C SER A 136 -0.51 -2.72 16.33
N ARG A 137 0.04 -1.49 16.37
CA ARG A 137 -0.70 -0.30 15.92
C ARG A 137 -0.83 -0.27 14.40
N VAL A 138 0.21 -0.72 13.69
CA VAL A 138 0.17 -0.88 12.23
C VAL A 138 -0.90 -1.90 11.84
N ALA A 139 -0.93 -3.06 12.48
CA ALA A 139 -1.93 -4.09 12.23
C ALA A 139 -3.35 -3.58 12.53
N ALA A 140 -3.54 -2.95 13.69
CA ALA A 140 -4.83 -2.38 14.07
C ALA A 140 -5.32 -1.31 13.09
N TYR A 141 -4.43 -0.39 12.68
CA TYR A 141 -4.73 0.62 11.67
C TYR A 141 -5.11 -0.01 10.33
N ARG A 142 -4.27 -0.93 9.82
CA ARG A 142 -4.50 -1.64 8.55
C ARG A 142 -5.86 -2.34 8.53
N ASP A 143 -6.15 -3.11 9.58
CA ASP A 143 -7.38 -3.91 9.64
C ASP A 143 -8.62 -3.03 9.81
N ASN A 144 -8.50 -1.94 10.56
CA ASN A 144 -9.58 -0.98 10.73
C ASN A 144 -9.85 -0.16 9.47
N MET A 145 -8.81 0.32 8.78
CA MET A 145 -8.95 1.03 7.50
C MET A 145 -9.52 0.13 6.40
N ALA A 146 -9.14 -1.14 6.34
CA ALA A 146 -9.74 -2.11 5.43
C ALA A 146 -11.25 -2.24 5.64
N LYS A 147 -11.71 -2.30 6.90
CA LYS A 147 -13.13 -2.32 7.24
C LYS A 147 -13.83 -1.01 6.86
N GLN A 148 -13.26 0.14 7.21
CA GLN A 148 -13.88 1.44 6.91
C GLN A 148 -14.00 1.70 5.41
N THR A 149 -12.97 1.34 4.64
CA THR A 149 -12.91 1.57 3.18
C THR A 149 -13.59 0.46 2.36
N GLN A 150 -13.98 -0.65 3.00
CA GLN A 150 -14.50 -1.84 2.31
C GLN A 150 -13.52 -2.41 1.28
N ILE A 151 -12.21 -2.23 1.50
CA ILE A 151 -11.15 -2.74 0.63
C ILE A 151 -10.52 -3.96 1.28
N ASN A 152 -10.57 -5.09 0.56
CA ASN A 152 -10.00 -6.34 1.03
C ASN A 152 -8.47 -6.27 1.17
N LEU A 153 -7.97 -6.85 2.27
CA LEU A 153 -6.56 -7.22 2.42
C LEU A 153 -6.24 -8.45 1.55
N LEU A 154 -4.96 -8.67 1.31
CA LEU A 154 -4.43 -9.70 0.41
C LEU A 154 -3.79 -10.88 1.14
N SER A 155 -3.96 -10.96 2.45
CA SER A 155 -3.31 -11.98 3.29
C SER A 155 -3.67 -13.41 2.90
N SER A 156 -4.85 -13.66 2.33
CA SER A 156 -5.26 -14.97 1.82
C SER A 156 -4.47 -15.44 0.59
N MET A 157 -3.78 -14.53 -0.09
CA MET A 157 -2.96 -14.80 -1.28
C MET A 157 -1.47 -14.53 -1.04
N ALA A 158 -1.05 -14.34 0.22
CA ALA A 158 0.32 -13.94 0.53
C ALA A 158 1.34 -15.01 0.13
N ILE A 159 2.44 -14.56 -0.50
CA ILE A 159 3.56 -15.39 -1.00
C ILE A 159 4.93 -14.76 -0.73
#